data_AF-A0A840Y4T2-F1
#
_entry.id   AF-A0A840Y4T2-F1
#
_cell.length_a   1.000
_cell.length_b   1.000
_cell.length_c   1.000
_cell.angle_alpha   90.00
_cell.angle_beta   90.00
_cell.angle_gamma   90.00
#
_symmetry.space_group_name_H-M   'P 1'
#
loop_
_entity.id
_entity.type
_entity.pdbx_description
1 polymer ?
#
loop_
_entity_poly.entity_id
_entity_poly.type
_entity_poly.pdbx_seq_one_letter_code
_entity_poly.pdbx_strand_id
1 'polypeptide(L)'
;MPAAGAVLTTPPERIELHFNERVQLTALRLRRVGGEEIPLPRRAIRAATAETIALPPLAPGEYRAEWRIISQDGHPVGGVIPFRIEPSRSP
;
A
#
# COMPACT_ATOMS: atom_id res chain seq x y z
N MET A 1 -9.69 1.52 -0.37
CA MET A 1 -8.41 1.89 0.30
C MET A 1 -8.65 2.25 1.76
N PRO A 2 -7.74 1.93 2.68
CA PRO A 2 -7.54 2.76 3.86
C PRO A 2 -7.03 4.14 3.41
N ALA A 3 -7.66 5.23 3.84
CA ALA A 3 -7.10 6.56 3.65
C ALA A 3 -5.76 6.70 4.40
N ALA A 4 -4.91 7.67 4.02
CA ALA A 4 -3.69 7.94 4.78
C ALA A 4 -4.05 8.28 6.24
N GLY A 5 -3.44 7.58 7.20
CA GLY A 5 -3.78 7.69 8.62
C GLY A 5 -5.04 6.92 9.05
N ALA A 6 -5.62 6.11 8.17
CA ALA A 6 -6.79 5.32 8.52
C ALA A 6 -6.48 4.28 9.61
N VAL A 7 -7.42 4.18 10.54
CA VAL A 7 -7.47 3.16 11.56
C VAL A 7 -8.48 2.11 11.11
N LEU A 8 -8.01 0.90 10.84
CA LEU A 8 -8.80 -0.21 10.32
C LEU A 8 -9.09 -1.18 11.45
N THR A 9 -10.36 -1.49 11.68
CA THR A 9 -10.79 -2.53 12.63
C THR A 9 -10.66 -3.94 12.04
N THR A 10 -10.54 -4.06 10.72
CA THR A 10 -10.33 -5.33 10.01
C THR A 10 -9.08 -5.21 9.13
N PRO A 11 -8.18 -6.22 9.14
CA PRO A 11 -7.02 -6.23 8.26
C PRO A 11 -7.46 -6.13 6.78
N PRO A 12 -6.89 -5.20 6.00
CA PRO A 12 -7.23 -5.09 4.59
C PRO A 12 -6.62 -6.28 3.82
N GLU A 13 -7.41 -6.92 2.96
CA GLU A 13 -6.94 -7.99 2.07
C GLU A 13 -6.20 -7.44 0.84
N ARG A 14 -6.34 -6.15 0.55
CA ARG A 14 -5.71 -5.49 -0.60
C ARG A 14 -5.45 -4.00 -0.38
N ILE A 15 -4.41 -3.48 -1.03
CA ILE A 15 -4.16 -2.05 -1.23
C ILE A 15 -4.50 -1.70 -2.67
N GLU A 16 -5.22 -0.60 -2.87
CA GLU A 16 -5.62 -0.12 -4.21
C GLU A 16 -5.08 1.28 -4.43
N LEU A 17 -3.95 1.50 -5.08
CA LEU A 17 -3.45 2.85 -5.35
C LEU A 17 -4.21 3.46 -6.53
N HIS A 18 -4.77 4.66 -6.36
CA HIS A 18 -5.45 5.42 -7.41
C HIS A 18 -4.64 6.65 -7.78
N PHE A 19 -4.50 6.91 -9.08
CA PHE A 19 -3.72 8.01 -9.65
C PHE A 19 -4.60 8.82 -10.59
N ASN A 20 -4.35 10.13 -10.67
CA ASN A 20 -5.11 11.04 -11.54
C ASN A 20 -4.80 10.84 -13.03
N GLU A 21 -3.72 10.13 -13.35
CA GLU A 21 -3.27 9.83 -14.71
C GLU A 21 -2.71 8.40 -14.78
N ARG A 22 -2.42 7.91 -16.00
CA ARG A 22 -1.79 6.59 -16.16
C ARG A 22 -0.31 6.69 -15.80
N VAL A 23 0.07 6.03 -14.73
CA VAL A 23 1.45 6.01 -14.21
C VAL A 23 1.97 4.59 -14.15
N GLN A 24 3.29 4.43 -14.22
CA GLN A 24 3.94 3.13 -14.01
C GLN A 24 4.33 3.01 -12.55
N LEU A 25 3.60 2.21 -11.78
CA LEU A 25 4.09 1.81 -10.46
C LEU A 25 5.36 1.01 -10.67
N THR A 26 6.48 1.45 -10.09
CA THR A 26 7.79 0.80 -10.19
C THR A 26 8.20 0.12 -8.89
N ALA A 27 7.75 0.63 -7.75
CA ALA A 27 7.96 0.00 -6.44
C ALA A 27 6.72 0.10 -5.56
N LEU A 28 6.45 -0.96 -4.81
CA LEU A 28 5.53 -0.95 -3.68
C LEU A 28 6.11 -1.85 -2.59
N ARG A 29 6.30 -1.31 -1.40
CA ARG A 29 6.78 -2.04 -0.23
C ARG A 29 5.83 -1.80 0.92
N LEU A 30 5.53 -2.85 1.67
CA LEU A 30 4.75 -2.76 2.89
C LEU A 30 5.66 -3.05 4.06
N ARG A 31 5.70 -2.18 5.07
CA ARG A 31 6.53 -2.37 6.26
C ARG A 31 5.69 -2.19 7.51
N ARG A 32 5.93 -3.03 8.52
CA ARG A 32 5.38 -2.84 9.85
C ARG A 32 6.30 -1.90 10.64
N VAL A 33 5.74 -0.91 11.33
CA VAL A 33 6.54 -0.02 12.19
C VAL A 33 7.14 -0.85 13.33
N GLY A 34 8.46 -0.77 13.50
CA GLY A 34 9.21 -1.56 14.48
C GLY A 34 9.33 -3.05 14.14
N GLY A 35 8.96 -3.46 12.91
CA GLY A 35 9.05 -4.84 12.44
C GLY A 35 9.71 -4.94 11.06
N GLU A 36 9.55 -6.10 10.43
CA GLU A 36 10.13 -6.38 9.12
C GLU A 36 9.27 -5.86 7.95
N GLU A 37 9.89 -5.86 6.77
CA GLU A 37 9.17 -5.67 5.51
C GLU A 37 8.31 -6.89 5.23
N ILE A 38 7.06 -6.64 4.84
CA ILE A 38 6.10 -7.67 4.47
C ILE A 38 6.22 -7.88 2.96
N PRO A 39 6.59 -9.09 2.52
CA PRO A 39 6.71 -9.39 1.11
C PRO A 39 5.34 -9.30 0.44
N LEU A 40 5.31 -8.61 -0.70
CA LEU A 40 4.14 -8.44 -1.54
C LEU A 40 4.27 -9.29 -2.81
N PRO A 41 3.15 -9.71 -3.42
CA PRO A 41 3.19 -10.45 -4.68
C PRO A 41 3.87 -9.63 -5.77
N ARG A 42 4.61 -10.31 -6.65
CA ARG A 42 5.19 -9.68 -7.84
C ARG A 42 4.05 -9.14 -8.71
N ARG A 43 4.28 -7.99 -9.33
CA ARG A 43 3.36 -7.39 -10.28
C ARG A 43 4.09 -7.01 -11.56
N ALA A 44 3.36 -6.98 -12.67
CA ALA A 44 3.86 -6.43 -13.91
C ALA A 44 3.95 -4.90 -13.81
N ILE A 45 5.03 -4.31 -14.34
CA ILE A 45 5.14 -2.87 -14.51
C ILE A 45 4.33 -2.51 -15.76
N ARG A 46 3.26 -1.75 -15.58
CA ARG A 46 2.40 -1.25 -16.65
C ARG A 46 1.92 0.15 -16.31
N ALA A 47 1.55 0.92 -17.32
CA ALA A 47 0.91 2.22 -17.12
C ALA A 47 -0.58 1.99 -16.77
N ALA A 48 -1.00 2.41 -15.58
CA ALA A 48 -2.36 2.27 -15.11
C ALA A 48 -2.77 3.48 -14.26
N THR A 49 -4.07 3.79 -14.23
CA THR A 49 -4.65 4.79 -13.33
C THR A 49 -4.97 4.21 -11.95
N ALA A 50 -4.99 2.88 -11.83
CA ALA A 50 -5.20 2.19 -10.57
C ALA A 50 -4.38 0.90 -10.50
N GLU A 51 -3.84 0.59 -9.32
CA GLU A 51 -3.11 -0.65 -9.05
C GLU A 51 -3.66 -1.32 -7.80
N THR A 52 -4.01 -2.59 -7.91
CA THR A 52 -4.52 -3.40 -6.80
C THR A 52 -3.53 -4.48 -6.45
N ILE A 53 -3.12 -4.52 -5.17
CA ILE A 53 -2.13 -5.46 -4.65
C ILE A 53 -2.75 -6.20 -3.48
N ALA A 54 -2.81 -7.53 -3.59
CA ALA A 54 -3.24 -8.39 -2.50
C ALA A 54 -2.22 -8.33 -1.35
N LEU A 55 -2.74 -8.27 -0.13
CA LEU A 55 -1.95 -8.30 1.09
C LEU A 55 -2.05 -9.68 1.74
N PRO A 56 -0.95 -10.18 2.34
CA PRO A 56 -1.06 -11.32 3.24
C PRO A 56 -1.83 -10.92 4.51
N PRO A 57 -2.28 -11.89 5.33
CA PRO A 57 -2.89 -11.60 6.62
C PRO A 57 -2.00 -10.69 7.48
N LEU A 58 -2.53 -9.54 7.88
CA LEU A 58 -1.82 -8.56 8.69
C LEU A 58 -2.29 -8.62 10.14
N ALA A 59 -1.34 -8.73 11.06
CA ALA A 59 -1.63 -8.61 12.48
C ALA A 59 -2.02 -7.16 12.85
N PRO A 60 -2.67 -6.95 14.00
CA PRO A 60 -2.84 -5.61 14.55
C PRO A 60 -1.50 -4.87 14.72
N GLY A 61 -1.47 -3.58 14.40
CA GLY A 61 -0.27 -2.76 14.47
C GLY A 61 -0.24 -1.61 13.47
N GLU A 62 0.88 -0.90 13.45
CA GLU A 62 1.11 0.20 12.52
C GLU A 62 1.90 -0.24 11.30
N TYR A 63 1.50 0.27 10.14
CA TYR A 63 2.02 -0.10 8.85
C TYR A 63 2.30 1.13 7.99
N ARG A 64 3.25 0.99 7.08
CA ARG A 64 3.62 1.99 6.08
C ARG A 64 3.71 1.32 4.71
N ALA A 65 2.88 1.78 3.78
CA ALA A 65 2.99 1.40 2.38
C ALA A 65 3.79 2.46 1.63
N GLU A 66 5.02 2.12 1.26
CA GLU A 66 5.93 2.96 0.49
C GLU A 66 5.78 2.63 -0.99
N TRP A 67 5.48 3.63 -1.82
CA TRP A 67 5.27 3.44 -3.24
C TRP A 67 6.13 4.39 -4.07
N ARG A 68 6.49 3.95 -5.27
CA ARG A 68 7.15 4.77 -6.29
C ARG A 68 6.52 4.51 -7.64
N ILE A 69 6.25 5.58 -8.36
CA ILE A 69 5.74 5.59 -9.72
C ILE A 69 6.71 6.36 -10.64
N ILE A 70 6.53 6.16 -11.93
CA ILE A 70 7.02 7.05 -12.99
C ILE A 70 5.78 7.56 -13.72
N SER A 71 5.59 8.88 -13.75
CA SER A 71 4.52 9.54 -14.51
C SER A 71 4.84 9.56 -16.02
N GLN A 72 3.88 9.96 -16.86
CA GLN A 72 4.06 9.89 -18.32
C GLN A 72 5.16 10.80 -18.86
N ASP A 73 5.41 11.89 -18.17
CA ASP A 73 6.50 12.85 -18.41
C ASP A 73 7.86 12.33 -17.92
N GLY A 74 7.91 11.12 -17.37
CA GLY A 74 9.14 10.43 -16.96
C GLY A 74 9.64 10.80 -15.57
N HIS A 75 8.90 11.64 -14.83
CA HIS A 75 9.32 12.03 -13.49
C HIS A 75 9.04 10.91 -12.47
N PRO A 76 10.05 10.51 -11.67
CA PRO A 76 9.83 9.58 -10.58
C PRO A 76 9.15 10.29 -9.42
N VAL A 77 7.99 9.78 -9.01
CA VAL A 77 7.24 10.27 -7.84
C VAL A 77 7.13 9.14 -6.82
N GLY A 78 7.18 9.48 -5.54
CA GLY A 78 7.00 8.50 -4.48
C GLY A 78 6.25 9.07 -3.30
N GLY A 79 5.71 8.18 -2.48
CA GLY A 79 4.96 8.55 -1.30
C GLY A 79 4.90 7.42 -0.30
N VAL A 80 4.41 7.75 0.89
CA VAL A 80 4.22 6.81 1.99
C VAL A 80 2.79 6.96 2.50
N ILE A 81 2.09 5.84 2.61
CA ILE A 81 0.74 5.78 3.15
C ILE A 81 0.83 5.06 4.50
N PRO A 82 0.83 5.80 5.63
CA PRO A 82 0.73 5.19 6.95
C PRO A 82 -0.71 4.72 7.20
N PHE A 83 -0.88 3.55 7.81
CA PHE A 83 -2.18 3.06 8.29
C PHE A 83 -1.98 2.21 9.55
N ARG A 84 -3.02 2.10 10.37
CA ARG A 84 -3.01 1.27 11.58
C ARG A 84 -4.14 0.25 11.52
N ILE A 85 -3.86 -0.97 11.97
CA ILE A 85 -4.85 -2.03 12.18
C ILE A 85 -5.06 -2.16 13.68
N GLU A 86 -6.28 -1.93 14.14
CA GLU A 86 -6.64 -2.15 15.53
C GLU A 86 -6.79 -3.65 15.83
N PRO A 87 -6.46 -4.08 17.06
CA PRO A 87 -6.84 -5.40 17.50
C PRO A 87 -8.36 -5.46 17.49
N SER A 88 -8.91 -6.46 16.79
CA SER A 88 -10.33 -6.76 16.88
C SER A 88 -10.65 -7.07 18.34
N ARG A 89 -11.23 -6.10 19.05
CA ARG A 89 -11.85 -6.36 20.34
C ARG A 89 -13.09 -7.20 20.05
N SER A 90 -12.95 -8.51 20.17
CA SER A 90 -14.11 -9.37 20.36
C SER A 90 -14.75 -9.01 21.71
N PRO A 91 -16.05 -8.69 21.77
CA PRO A 91 -16.78 -8.58 23.03
C PRO A 91 -16.93 -9.94 23.72
#